data_AF-A0A0C3CXK6-F1
#
_entry.id   AF-A0A0C3CXK6-F1
#
_cell.length_a   1.000
_cell.length_b   1.000
_cell.length_c   1.000
_cell.angle_alpha   90.00
_cell.angle_beta   90.00
_cell.angle_gamma   90.00
#
_symmetry.space_group_name_H-M   'P 1'
#
loop_
_entity.id
_entity.type
_entity.pdbx_description
1 polymer ?
#
loop_
_entity_poly.entity_id
_entity_poly.type
_entity_poly.pdbx_seq_one_letter_code
_entity_poly.pdbx_strand_id
1 'polypeptide(L)'
;MGVTYSAHIISATAGDGSDMTKTLPESVCLKFAKPQYSRSLAREAWFYEQLAECQGISVAQCHGFFSSTLSEHIIPNSLHPWRDIEQPCDPDDEDGSNIRWSPVLSPDWLPDDQPCNEYKDTRNFKRDSPWNTWKYSKESPTISVLVLELLGKPCSDQWGNKPWDKPSEGLKEDTTAIMHDISIYGVVHNDVTAFNLLQFTGREVETRQAHCPRHN
;
A
#
# COMPACT_ATOMS: atom_id res chain seq x y z
N MET A 1 -4.29 -1.01 11.76
CA MET A 1 -4.46 -1.07 10.30
C MET A 1 -5.18 0.17 9.78
N GLY A 2 -4.88 0.52 8.52
CA GLY A 2 -5.38 1.70 7.80
C GLY A 2 -6.81 1.55 7.26
N VAL A 3 -7.32 2.60 6.61
CA VAL A 3 -8.62 2.62 5.92
C VAL A 3 -8.40 3.17 4.51
N THR A 4 -9.09 2.57 3.53
CA THR A 4 -9.06 2.98 2.13
C THR A 4 -10.37 3.64 1.72
N TYR A 5 -10.29 4.71 0.93
CA TYR A 5 -11.44 5.42 0.35
C TYR A 5 -11.26 5.57 -1.15
N SER A 6 -12.37 5.58 -1.90
CA SER A 6 -12.40 6.11 -3.26
C SER A 6 -12.67 7.61 -3.18
N ALA A 7 -11.92 8.42 -3.93
CA ALA A 7 -12.11 9.86 -3.99
C ALA A 7 -12.13 10.35 -5.44
N HIS A 8 -13.01 11.32 -5.73
CA HIS A 8 -13.05 11.99 -7.02
C HIS A 8 -12.13 13.22 -7.03
N ILE A 9 -11.40 13.42 -8.12
CA ILE A 9 -10.57 14.61 -8.30
C ILE A 9 -11.45 15.74 -8.83
N ILE A 10 -11.70 16.74 -7.99
CA ILE A 10 -12.48 17.93 -8.36
C ILE A 10 -11.59 18.98 -9.02
N SER A 11 -10.37 19.16 -8.52
CA SER A 11 -9.39 20.12 -9.01
C SER A 11 -7.99 19.75 -8.55
N ALA A 12 -6.99 19.97 -9.41
CA ALA A 12 -5.58 19.80 -9.08
C ALA A 12 -4.74 20.93 -9.69
N THR A 13 -3.76 21.42 -8.94
CA THR A 13 -2.91 22.53 -9.36
C THR A 13 -1.46 22.17 -9.06
N ALA A 14 -0.56 22.40 -10.02
CA ALA A 14 0.88 22.23 -9.79
C ALA A 14 1.45 23.38 -8.95
N GLY A 15 2.69 23.24 -8.51
CA GLY A 15 3.37 24.26 -7.68
C GLY A 15 3.56 25.61 -8.38
N ASP A 16 3.48 25.65 -9.71
CA ASP A 16 3.53 26.88 -10.51
C ASP A 16 2.15 27.52 -10.76
N GLY A 17 1.08 26.93 -10.21
CA GLY A 17 -0.30 27.41 -10.40
C GLY A 17 -1.01 26.85 -11.65
N SER A 18 -0.37 25.99 -12.45
CA SER A 18 -1.02 25.38 -13.61
C SER A 18 -2.07 24.34 -13.23
N ASP A 19 -3.20 24.31 -13.95
CA ASP A 19 -4.27 23.34 -13.75
C ASP A 19 -3.87 21.97 -14.31
N MET A 20 -3.80 20.99 -13.42
CA MET A 20 -3.40 19.62 -13.71
C MET A 20 -4.58 18.65 -13.70
N THR A 21 -5.80 19.14 -13.46
CA THR A 21 -7.00 18.29 -13.26
C THR A 21 -7.22 17.32 -14.41
N LYS A 22 -6.96 17.76 -15.65
CA LYS A 22 -7.13 16.95 -16.87
C LYS A 22 -6.04 15.90 -17.09
N THR A 23 -4.93 15.98 -16.35
CA THR A 23 -3.79 15.04 -16.47
C THR A 23 -3.86 13.90 -15.46
N LEU A 24 -4.73 14.03 -14.47
CA LEU A 24 -4.97 13.05 -13.42
C LEU A 24 -6.23 12.24 -13.72
N PRO A 25 -6.35 11.04 -13.15
CA PRO A 25 -7.57 10.27 -13.29
C PRO A 25 -8.77 10.92 -12.59
N GLU A 26 -9.98 10.61 -13.05
CA GLU A 26 -11.21 11.12 -12.45
C GLU A 26 -11.33 10.70 -10.98
N SER A 27 -10.83 9.52 -10.63
CA SER A 27 -10.92 8.95 -9.29
C SER A 27 -9.61 8.27 -8.87
N VAL A 28 -9.33 8.30 -7.57
CA VAL A 28 -8.14 7.70 -6.96
C VAL A 28 -8.53 6.90 -5.72
N CYS A 29 -7.66 5.97 -5.33
CA CYS A 29 -7.71 5.29 -4.05
C CYS A 29 -6.86 6.05 -3.03
N LEU A 30 -7.45 6.41 -1.89
CA LEU A 30 -6.77 7.03 -0.76
C LEU A 30 -6.62 6.01 0.36
N LYS A 31 -5.39 5.64 0.69
CA LYS A 31 -5.08 4.75 1.83
C LYS A 31 -4.54 5.58 2.97
N PHE A 32 -5.32 5.70 4.05
CA PHE A 32 -4.88 6.33 5.29
C PHE A 32 -4.32 5.26 6.23
N ALA A 33 -3.30 5.60 7.01
CA ALA A 33 -2.83 4.78 8.11
C ALA A 33 -3.23 5.40 9.46
N LYS A 34 -3.54 4.57 10.47
CA LYS A 34 -3.60 5.09 11.85
C LYS A 34 -2.24 5.72 12.18
N PRO A 35 -2.17 6.75 13.03
CA PRO A 35 -0.93 7.46 13.29
C PRO A 35 0.26 6.53 13.62
N GLN A 36 0.04 5.48 14.42
CA GLN A 36 1.07 4.51 14.79
C GLN A 36 1.62 3.65 13.62
N TYR A 37 0.90 3.56 12.49
CA TYR A 37 1.31 2.80 11.30
C TYR A 37 1.78 3.69 10.14
N SER A 38 2.02 5.00 10.39
CA SER A 38 2.49 5.93 9.36
C SER A 38 3.80 5.47 8.72
N ARG A 39 4.72 4.93 9.54
CA ARG A 39 5.98 4.34 9.05
C ARG A 39 5.76 3.17 8.10
N SER A 40 4.80 2.29 8.40
CA SER A 40 4.45 1.17 7.52
C SER A 40 3.89 1.66 6.18
N LEU A 41 3.08 2.73 6.18
CA LEU A 41 2.55 3.29 4.94
C LEU A 41 3.63 4.01 4.12
N ALA A 42 4.55 4.73 4.77
CA ALA A 42 5.71 5.32 4.11
C ALA A 42 6.62 4.24 3.51
N ARG A 43 6.74 3.09 4.19
CA ARG A 43 7.47 1.93 3.68
C ARG A 43 6.85 1.37 2.41
N GLU A 44 5.53 1.24 2.39
CA GLU A 44 4.78 0.80 1.20
C GLU A 44 4.95 1.78 0.03
N ALA A 45 4.84 3.09 0.30
CA ALA A 45 5.10 4.12 -0.70
C ALA A 45 6.50 3.98 -1.34
N TRP A 46 7.51 3.68 -0.52
CA TRP A 46 8.87 3.45 -0.99
C TRP A 46 8.98 2.22 -1.91
N PHE A 47 8.22 1.15 -1.67
CA PHE A 47 8.18 0.02 -2.61
C PHE A 47 7.63 0.42 -3.98
N TYR A 48 6.63 1.31 -4.03
CA TYR A 48 6.14 1.84 -5.32
C TYR A 48 7.21 2.62 -6.07
N GLU A 49 8.07 3.40 -5.38
CA GLU A 49 9.20 4.09 -6.01
C GLU A 49 10.21 3.11 -6.62
N GLN A 50 10.51 2.00 -5.92
CA GLN A 50 11.37 0.95 -6.44
C GLN A 50 10.77 0.22 -7.64
N LEU A 51 9.44 0.11 -7.67
CA LEU A 51 8.67 -0.55 -8.71
C LEU A 51 8.15 0.42 -9.78
N ALA A 52 8.78 1.58 -9.97
CA ALA A 52 8.34 2.60 -10.91
C ALA A 52 8.10 2.07 -12.33
N GLU A 53 8.95 1.16 -12.82
CA GLU A 53 8.82 0.52 -14.13
C GLU A 53 7.69 -0.53 -14.21
N CYS A 54 7.15 -0.97 -13.07
CA CYS A 54 6.03 -1.90 -12.98
C CYS A 54 4.68 -1.19 -12.78
N GLN A 55 4.67 0.12 -12.49
CA GLN A 55 3.44 0.86 -12.20
C GLN A 55 2.53 0.97 -13.43
N GLY A 56 1.24 0.67 -13.24
CA GLY A 56 0.25 0.60 -14.31
C GLY A 56 0.37 -0.65 -15.19
N ILE A 57 1.26 -1.58 -14.86
CA ILE A 57 1.42 -2.87 -15.54
C ILE A 57 1.20 -4.02 -14.57
N SER A 58 2.07 -4.11 -13.55
CA SER A 58 2.09 -5.21 -12.58
C SER A 58 1.78 -4.74 -11.16
N VAL A 59 1.90 -3.45 -10.88
CA VAL A 59 1.44 -2.81 -9.64
C VAL A 59 0.62 -1.57 -9.94
N ALA A 60 -0.26 -1.18 -9.03
CA ALA A 60 -1.03 0.06 -9.14
C ALA A 60 -0.10 1.27 -9.32
N GLN A 61 -0.55 2.28 -10.05
CA GLN A 61 0.18 3.55 -10.03
C GLN A 61 0.12 4.20 -8.65
N CYS A 62 1.23 4.78 -8.24
CA CYS A 62 1.36 5.56 -7.02
C CYS A 62 1.50 7.03 -7.39
N HIS A 63 0.50 7.82 -7.03
CA HIS A 63 0.49 9.26 -7.24
C HIS A 63 1.21 10.03 -6.12
N GLY A 64 1.57 9.33 -5.04
CA GLY A 64 2.45 9.86 -4.02
C GLY A 64 2.01 9.54 -2.60
N PHE A 65 2.96 9.75 -1.69
CA PHE A 65 2.76 9.67 -0.25
C PHE A 65 2.84 11.06 0.36
N PHE A 66 1.87 11.38 1.21
CA PHE A 66 1.76 12.66 1.87
C PHE A 66 1.58 12.45 3.37
N SER A 67 2.23 13.30 4.15
CA SER A 67 2.14 13.26 5.60
C SER A 67 2.08 14.66 6.17
N SER A 68 1.35 14.82 7.27
CA SER A 68 1.34 16.08 8.03
C SER A 68 1.17 15.80 9.51
N THR A 69 1.86 16.57 10.34
CA THR A 69 1.64 16.60 11.79
C THR A 69 0.38 17.39 12.07
N LEU A 70 -0.58 16.77 12.75
CA LEU A 70 -1.74 17.47 13.28
C LEU A 70 -1.28 18.43 14.38
N SER A 71 -1.56 19.72 14.22
CA SER A 71 -1.53 20.64 15.35
C SER A 71 -2.75 20.38 16.24
N GLU A 72 -2.62 20.56 17.55
CA GLU A 72 -3.69 20.36 18.55
C GLU A 72 -4.99 21.16 18.24
N HIS A 73 -4.94 22.10 17.31
CA HIS A 73 -6.05 23.01 16.98
C HIS A 73 -6.87 22.58 15.75
N ILE A 74 -6.46 21.53 15.03
CA ILE A 74 -7.14 21.04 13.83
C ILE A 74 -7.37 19.54 13.97
N ILE A 75 -8.11 19.14 15.00
CA ILE A 75 -8.86 17.88 14.93
C ILE A 75 -10.29 18.30 14.66
N PRO A 76 -10.76 18.29 13.40
CA PRO A 76 -12.18 18.50 13.13
C PRO A 76 -12.92 17.45 13.95
N ASN A 77 -13.78 17.88 14.86
CA ASN A 77 -14.60 17.01 15.72
C ASN A 77 -15.48 16.01 14.91
N SER A 78 -15.46 16.09 13.59
CA SER A 78 -16.18 15.25 12.61
C SER A 78 -15.30 14.23 11.89
N LEU A 79 -13.96 14.35 11.93
CA LEU A 79 -13.06 13.37 11.36
C LEU A 79 -12.81 12.29 12.42
N HIS A 80 -13.72 11.32 12.46
CA HIS A 80 -13.49 10.02 13.10
C HIS A 80 -13.15 8.97 12.03
N PRO A 81 -12.00 9.07 11.31
CA PRO A 81 -11.65 8.07 10.30
C PRO A 81 -11.45 6.68 10.91
N TRP A 82 -11.10 6.65 12.20
CA TRP A 82 -10.93 5.45 12.99
C TRP A 82 -12.12 5.39 13.96
N ARG A 83 -13.17 4.63 13.62
CA ARG A 83 -13.94 4.03 14.71
C ARG A 83 -12.97 3.11 15.44
N ASP A 84 -12.95 3.17 16.76
CA ASP A 84 -12.38 2.10 17.57
C ASP A 84 -13.21 0.86 17.29
N ILE A 85 -12.87 0.17 16.19
CA ILE A 85 -13.16 -1.25 16.08
C ILE A 85 -12.29 -1.82 17.18
N GLU A 86 -12.91 -2.08 18.34
CA GLU A 86 -12.39 -3.00 19.32
C GLU A 86 -12.02 -4.25 18.53
N GLN A 87 -10.73 -4.41 18.22
CA GLN A 87 -10.25 -5.73 17.90
C GLN A 87 -10.57 -6.52 19.17
N PRO A 88 -11.38 -7.59 19.09
CA PRO A 88 -11.34 -8.58 20.13
C PRO A 88 -9.89 -9.04 20.13
N CYS A 89 -9.11 -8.59 21.12
CA CYS A 89 -7.96 -9.37 21.53
C CYS A 89 -8.57 -10.71 21.88
N ASP A 90 -8.30 -11.75 21.09
CA ASP A 90 -8.77 -13.09 21.42
C ASP A 90 -8.34 -13.36 22.88
N PRO A 91 -9.28 -13.60 23.80
CA PRO A 91 -8.95 -13.83 25.22
C PRO A 91 -8.21 -15.15 25.43
N ASP A 92 -7.96 -15.92 24.36
CA ASP A 92 -7.25 -17.20 24.39
C ASP A 92 -5.72 -17.07 24.23
N ASP A 93 -5.16 -15.86 24.13
CA ASP A 93 -3.71 -15.62 24.25
C ASP A 93 -3.19 -15.71 25.71
N GLU A 94 -4.04 -16.19 26.65
CA GLU A 94 -3.65 -16.54 28.03
C GLU A 94 -3.20 -18.01 28.20
N ASP A 95 -2.89 -18.75 27.12
CA ASP A 95 -2.10 -19.99 27.31
C ASP A 95 -0.60 -19.67 27.37
N GLY A 96 -0.10 -19.58 28.60
CA GLY A 96 1.30 -19.44 28.97
C GLY A 96 2.17 -20.63 28.60
N SER A 97 2.18 -21.05 27.33
CA SER A 97 3.08 -22.06 26.79
C SER A 97 4.24 -21.42 26.00
N ASN A 98 5.21 -20.89 26.74
CA ASN A 98 6.65 -20.97 26.45
C ASN A 98 7.11 -20.88 24.97
N ILE A 99 6.78 -19.81 24.24
CA ILE A 99 7.59 -19.39 23.08
C ILE A 99 8.39 -18.14 23.46
N ARG A 100 9.58 -18.38 24.00
CA ARG A 100 10.58 -17.39 24.36
C ARG A 100 11.30 -16.87 23.10
N TRP A 101 10.59 -16.22 22.18
CA TRP A 101 11.16 -15.57 20.99
C TRP A 101 10.37 -14.32 20.58
N SER A 102 10.61 -13.21 21.26
CA SER A 102 10.90 -11.89 20.66
C SER A 102 10.91 -10.81 21.75
N PRO A 103 11.81 -9.82 21.72
CA PRO A 103 11.58 -8.58 22.46
C PRO A 103 10.24 -8.02 22.00
N VAL A 104 9.44 -7.43 22.90
CA VAL A 104 8.15 -6.79 22.57
C VAL A 104 8.34 -5.92 21.32
N LEU A 105 7.94 -6.44 20.16
CA LEU A 105 8.17 -5.76 18.90
C LEU A 105 7.31 -4.50 18.91
N SER A 106 7.90 -3.39 18.49
CA SER A 106 7.15 -2.14 18.40
C SER A 106 5.90 -2.35 17.55
N PRO A 107 4.74 -1.70 17.83
CA PRO A 107 3.55 -1.83 17.00
C PRO A 107 3.76 -1.46 15.52
N ASP A 108 4.82 -0.72 15.23
CA ASP A 108 5.28 -0.33 13.89
C ASP A 108 6.51 -1.12 13.39
N TRP A 109 6.79 -2.27 14.00
CA TRP A 109 7.86 -3.16 13.57
C TRP A 109 7.59 -3.66 12.15
N LEU A 110 8.62 -3.60 11.31
CA LEU A 110 8.59 -4.11 9.95
C LEU A 110 9.57 -5.28 9.81
N PRO A 111 9.27 -6.28 8.94
CA PRO A 111 10.15 -7.42 8.71
C PRO A 111 11.59 -7.04 8.35
N ASP A 112 11.79 -5.90 7.70
CA ASP A 112 13.11 -5.42 7.30
C ASP A 112 13.86 -4.65 8.41
N ASP A 113 13.24 -4.41 9.58
CA ASP A 113 13.92 -3.82 10.75
C ASP A 113 14.95 -4.76 11.35
N GLN A 114 14.77 -6.06 11.16
CA GLN A 114 15.80 -7.03 11.46
C GLN A 114 16.83 -7.02 10.32
N PRO A 115 18.14 -6.94 10.62
CA PRO A 115 19.17 -7.09 9.59
C PRO A 115 19.07 -8.50 9.00
N CYS A 116 18.43 -8.63 7.84
CA CYS A 116 18.40 -9.86 7.06
C CYS A 116 19.05 -9.63 5.70
N ASN A 117 19.63 -10.68 5.13
CA ASN A 117 20.31 -10.63 3.84
C ASN A 117 19.34 -10.55 2.64
N GLU A 118 18.04 -10.60 2.90
CA GLU A 118 16.99 -10.72 1.88
C GLU A 118 16.60 -9.35 1.31
N TYR A 119 16.63 -8.28 2.09
CA TYR A 119 16.31 -6.93 1.63
C TYR A 119 17.58 -6.17 1.24
N LYS A 120 17.89 -6.13 -0.06
CA LYS A 120 19.00 -5.30 -0.56
C LYS A 120 18.54 -3.86 -0.77
N ASP A 121 18.93 -2.98 0.14
CA ASP A 121 18.83 -1.52 -0.06
C ASP A 121 19.95 -1.02 -0.99
N THR A 122 19.92 -1.47 -2.26
CA THR A 122 21.02 -1.24 -3.23
C THR A 122 21.30 0.24 -3.51
N ARG A 123 20.33 1.12 -3.24
CA ARG A 123 20.38 2.56 -3.51
C ARG A 123 20.29 3.41 -2.24
N ASN A 124 20.43 2.81 -1.06
CA ASN A 124 20.33 3.45 0.26
C ASN A 124 19.01 4.20 0.52
N PHE A 125 17.95 3.91 -0.23
CA PHE A 125 16.69 4.64 -0.12
C PHE A 125 15.99 4.39 1.22
N LYS A 126 16.14 3.20 1.82
CA LYS A 126 15.68 2.99 3.19
C LYS A 126 16.55 3.77 4.15
N ARG A 127 17.87 3.57 4.08
CA ARG A 127 18.80 4.14 5.07
C ARG A 127 18.70 5.65 5.15
N ASP A 128 18.53 6.30 4.00
CA ASP A 128 18.54 7.76 3.89
C ASP A 128 17.12 8.36 4.07
N SER A 129 16.09 7.52 4.21
CA SER A 129 14.71 7.96 4.45
C SER A 129 14.47 8.34 5.91
N PRO A 130 13.88 9.52 6.19
CA PRO A 130 13.53 9.93 7.55
C PRO A 130 12.50 8.99 8.20
N TRP A 131 11.73 8.25 7.40
CA TRP A 131 10.76 7.27 7.87
C TRP A 131 11.41 6.00 8.43
N ASN A 132 12.67 5.75 8.11
CA ASN A 132 13.36 4.56 8.59
C ASN A 132 13.53 4.57 10.11
N THR A 133 13.74 5.73 10.71
CA THR A 133 13.88 5.90 12.17
C THR A 133 12.71 6.63 12.80
N TRP A 134 11.68 6.96 12.02
CA TRP A 134 10.49 7.66 12.52
C TRP A 134 9.78 6.83 13.58
N LYS A 135 9.24 7.50 14.60
CA LYS A 135 8.47 6.87 15.66
C LYS A 135 7.21 7.69 15.94
N TYR A 136 6.13 6.98 16.25
CA TYR A 136 4.90 7.60 16.67
C TYR A 136 5.07 8.39 17.98
N SER A 137 4.53 9.60 18.02
CA SER A 137 4.40 10.44 19.21
C SER A 137 2.93 10.83 19.39
N LYS A 138 2.44 10.72 20.64
CA LYS A 138 1.08 11.14 21.00
C LYS A 138 0.96 12.67 21.04
N GLU A 139 2.06 13.35 21.34
CA GLU A 139 2.19 14.80 21.46
C GLU A 139 2.22 15.47 20.08
N SER A 140 2.57 14.73 19.02
CA SER A 140 2.57 15.21 17.64
C SER A 140 2.05 14.12 16.69
N PRO A 141 0.74 13.85 16.67
CA PRO A 141 0.19 12.79 15.86
C PRO A 141 0.34 13.13 14.38
N THR A 142 0.92 12.20 13.62
CA THR A 142 1.09 12.33 12.16
C THR A 142 -0.05 11.63 11.45
N ILE A 143 -0.70 12.32 10.52
CA ILE A 143 -1.58 11.69 9.52
C ILE A 143 -0.73 11.40 8.28
N SER A 144 -0.90 10.21 7.73
CA SER A 144 -0.27 9.80 6.48
C SER A 144 -1.31 9.25 5.51
N VAL A 145 -1.19 9.63 4.24
CA VAL A 145 -2.04 9.16 3.14
C VAL A 145 -1.17 8.76 1.95
N LEU A 146 -1.50 7.61 1.37
CA LEU A 146 -0.95 7.12 0.12
C LEU A 146 -2.04 7.22 -0.95
N VAL A 147 -1.72 7.86 -2.06
CA VAL A 147 -2.64 8.07 -3.19
C VAL A 147 -2.26 7.10 -4.30
N LEU A 148 -3.19 6.22 -4.66
CA LEU A 148 -2.99 5.16 -5.65
C LEU A 148 -4.04 5.23 -6.76
N GLU A 149 -3.73 4.58 -7.86
CA GLU A 149 -4.70 4.25 -8.91
C GLU A 149 -5.89 3.50 -8.31
N LEU A 150 -7.10 3.84 -8.77
CA LEU A 150 -8.31 3.12 -8.38
C LEU A 150 -8.50 1.89 -9.27
N LEU A 151 -8.14 0.72 -8.72
CA LEU A 151 -8.34 -0.58 -9.37
C LEU A 151 -9.73 -1.17 -9.12
N GLY A 152 -9.99 -2.30 -9.77
CA GLY A 152 -11.26 -3.01 -9.75
C GLY A 152 -11.44 -3.88 -8.50
N LYS A 153 -12.36 -4.82 -8.61
CA LYS A 153 -12.67 -5.74 -7.51
C LYS A 153 -11.51 -6.72 -7.26
N PRO A 154 -11.39 -7.28 -6.05
CA PRO A 154 -10.54 -8.42 -5.81
C PRO A 154 -10.82 -9.55 -6.80
N CYS A 155 -9.77 -10.27 -7.19
CA CYS A 155 -9.88 -11.43 -8.06
C CYS A 155 -10.39 -12.67 -7.31
N SER A 156 -10.80 -12.56 -6.05
CA SER A 156 -11.34 -13.65 -5.22
C SER A 156 -12.39 -14.49 -5.92
N ASP A 157 -13.28 -13.85 -6.70
CA ASP A 157 -14.38 -14.52 -7.39
C ASP A 157 -13.91 -15.33 -8.63
N GLN A 158 -12.65 -15.15 -9.04
CA GLN A 158 -12.01 -15.87 -10.13
C GLN A 158 -11.19 -17.08 -9.65
N TRP A 159 -10.99 -17.21 -8.34
CA TRP A 159 -10.58 -18.46 -7.74
C TRP A 159 -11.85 -19.26 -7.45
N GLY A 160 -11.91 -20.52 -7.91
CA GLY A 160 -13.11 -21.33 -7.74
C GLY A 160 -13.52 -21.48 -6.28
N ASN A 161 -14.76 -21.94 -6.06
CA ASN A 161 -15.39 -22.00 -4.74
C ASN A 161 -14.63 -22.87 -3.71
N LYS A 162 -13.70 -23.72 -4.17
CA LYS A 162 -12.88 -24.59 -3.32
C LYS A 162 -11.39 -24.23 -3.43
N PRO A 163 -10.60 -24.43 -2.36
CA PRO A 163 -9.16 -24.11 -2.35
C PRO A 163 -8.31 -24.80 -3.43
N TRP A 164 -8.79 -25.91 -3.97
CA TRP A 164 -8.12 -26.70 -5.01
C TRP A 164 -8.72 -26.49 -6.41
N ASP A 165 -9.71 -25.61 -6.54
CA ASP A 165 -10.25 -25.27 -7.85
C ASP A 165 -9.19 -24.48 -8.64
N LYS A 166 -9.08 -24.78 -9.94
CA LYS A 166 -8.18 -24.02 -10.80
C LYS A 166 -8.70 -22.58 -10.92
N PRO A 167 -7.81 -21.58 -10.85
CA PRO A 167 -8.21 -20.21 -11.16
C PRO A 167 -8.70 -20.11 -12.61
N SER A 168 -9.41 -19.02 -12.93
CA SER A 168 -9.77 -18.67 -14.31
C SER A 168 -8.55 -18.75 -15.23
N GLU A 169 -8.79 -19.08 -16.50
CA GLU A 169 -7.75 -19.15 -17.52
C GLU A 169 -7.02 -17.81 -17.63
N GLY A 170 -5.68 -17.83 -17.63
CA GLY A 170 -4.83 -16.63 -17.69
C GLY A 170 -4.45 -16.04 -16.34
N LEU A 171 -5.27 -16.19 -15.30
CA LEU A 171 -5.03 -15.52 -14.00
C LEU A 171 -3.76 -16.02 -13.30
N LYS A 172 -3.47 -17.32 -13.42
CA LYS A 172 -2.23 -17.89 -12.86
C LYS A 172 -1.01 -17.39 -13.62
N GLU A 173 -1.10 -17.32 -14.94
CA GLU A 173 -0.07 -16.83 -15.83
C GLU A 173 0.22 -15.35 -15.53
N ASP A 174 -0.82 -14.52 -15.43
CA ASP A 174 -0.73 -13.11 -15.07
C ASP A 174 -0.13 -12.90 -13.68
N THR A 175 -0.61 -13.65 -12.68
CA THR A 175 -0.05 -13.60 -11.32
C THR A 175 1.44 -13.97 -11.33
N THR A 176 1.82 -15.02 -12.06
CA THR A 176 3.22 -15.44 -12.18
C THR A 176 4.06 -14.36 -12.85
N ALA A 177 3.51 -13.70 -13.87
CA ALA A 177 4.19 -12.64 -14.60
C ALA A 177 4.37 -11.38 -13.75
N ILE A 178 3.35 -10.99 -12.97
CA ILE A 178 3.43 -9.90 -11.97
C ILE A 178 4.54 -10.20 -10.96
N MET A 179 4.56 -11.43 -10.41
CA MET A 179 5.56 -11.84 -9.43
C MET A 179 6.97 -11.84 -10.01
N HIS A 180 7.12 -12.28 -11.26
CA HIS A 180 8.39 -12.21 -11.97
C HIS A 180 8.86 -10.76 -12.10
N ASP A 181 7.99 -9.83 -12.49
CA ASP A 181 8.38 -8.43 -12.66
C ASP A 181 8.87 -7.78 -11.38
N ILE A 182 8.10 -7.90 -10.29
CA ILE A 182 8.51 -7.29 -9.02
C ILE A 182 9.77 -7.96 -8.44
N SER A 183 10.01 -9.24 -8.77
CA SER A 183 11.21 -9.96 -8.33
C SER A 183 12.49 -9.46 -8.98
N ILE A 184 12.43 -8.92 -10.22
CA ILE A 184 13.58 -8.31 -10.90
C ILE A 184 14.11 -7.11 -10.09
N TYR A 185 13.22 -6.41 -9.39
CA TYR A 185 13.55 -5.29 -8.50
C TYR A 185 13.89 -5.73 -7.07
N GLY A 186 13.97 -7.04 -6.81
CA GLY A 186 14.29 -7.58 -5.48
C GLY A 186 13.14 -7.43 -4.47
N VAL A 187 11.90 -7.25 -4.94
CA VAL A 187 10.71 -7.19 -4.09
C VAL A 187 10.04 -8.55 -4.02
N VAL A 188 9.72 -9.00 -2.80
CA VAL A 188 8.97 -10.23 -2.53
C VAL A 188 7.73 -9.87 -1.73
N HIS A 189 6.54 -10.10 -2.30
CA HIS A 189 5.27 -9.67 -1.70
C HIS A 189 4.90 -10.47 -0.43
N ASN A 190 5.38 -11.72 -0.28
CA ASN A 190 5.14 -12.66 0.83
C ASN A 190 3.67 -13.03 1.14
N ASP A 191 2.69 -12.26 0.67
CA ASP A 191 1.25 -12.46 0.92
C ASP A 191 0.43 -12.38 -0.37
N VAL A 192 0.83 -13.16 -1.38
CA VAL A 192 0.11 -13.19 -2.67
C VAL A 192 -1.12 -14.07 -2.51
N THR A 193 -2.29 -13.45 -2.47
CA THR A 193 -3.58 -14.14 -2.33
C THR A 193 -4.59 -13.57 -3.33
N ALA A 194 -5.64 -14.33 -3.60
CA ALA A 194 -6.75 -13.89 -4.45
C ALA A 194 -7.44 -12.59 -3.96
N PHE A 195 -7.34 -12.30 -2.66
CA PHE A 195 -7.90 -11.10 -2.04
C PHE A 195 -7.00 -9.87 -2.20
N ASN A 196 -5.70 -10.09 -2.38
CA ASN A 196 -4.70 -9.03 -2.56
C ASN A 196 -4.41 -8.75 -4.05
N LEU A 197 -5.00 -9.52 -4.96
CA LEU A 197 -4.96 -9.28 -6.41
C LEU A 197 -6.22 -8.55 -6.84
N LEU A 198 -6.06 -7.40 -7.49
CA LEU A 198 -7.15 -6.56 -7.96
C LEU A 198 -7.25 -6.59 -9.48
N GLN A 199 -8.48 -6.57 -9.99
CA GLN A 199 -8.74 -6.50 -11.41
C GLN A 199 -8.28 -5.15 -11.96
N PHE A 200 -7.55 -5.19 -13.07
CA PHE A 200 -7.25 -4.00 -13.83
C PHE A 200 -8.51 -3.50 -14.55
N THR A 201 -8.83 -2.21 -14.43
CA THR A 201 -10.10 -1.66 -14.96
C THR A 201 -9.97 -1.07 -16.36
N GLY A 202 -8.75 -0.91 -16.88
CA GLY A 202 -8.49 -0.43 -18.24
C GLY A 202 -8.91 1.02 -18.53
N ARG A 203 -9.58 1.71 -17.61
CA ARG A 203 -10.15 3.05 -17.82
C ARG A 203 -9.11 4.13 -18.15
N GLU A 204 -7.86 3.93 -17.77
CA GLU A 204 -6.76 4.84 -18.09
C GLU A 204 -5.94 4.43 -19.33
N VAL A 205 -6.14 3.22 -19.88
CA VAL A 205 -5.41 2.76 -21.08
C VAL A 205 -5.95 3.44 -22.34
N GLU A 206 -7.23 3.82 -22.37
CA GLU A 206 -7.79 4.60 -23.50
C GLU A 206 -7.21 6.02 -23.59
N THR A 207 -6.72 6.59 -22.48
CA THR A 207 -6.19 7.96 -22.43
C THR A 207 -4.67 8.03 -22.44
N ARG A 208 -3.96 6.92 -22.19
CA ARG A 208 -2.50 6.87 -22.14
C ARG A 208 -1.93 5.93 -23.20
N GLN A 209 -1.04 6.45 -24.04
CA GLN A 209 -0.15 5.70 -24.94
C GLN A 209 0.84 4.76 -24.21
N ALA A 210 0.61 4.45 -22.93
CA ALA A 210 1.37 3.42 -22.22
C ALA A 210 0.78 2.06 -22.60
N HIS A 211 1.18 1.56 -23.77
CA HIS A 211 0.97 0.17 -24.13
C HIS A 211 1.70 -0.68 -23.08
N CYS A 212 0.96 -1.42 -22.26
CA CYS A 212 1.52 -2.57 -21.58
C CYS A 212 1.98 -3.54 -22.68
N PRO A 213 3.28 -3.87 -22.80
CA PRO A 213 3.74 -4.76 -23.87
C PRO A 213 3.13 -6.17 -23.80
N ARG A 214 2.43 -6.51 -22.71
CA ARG A 214 1.69 -7.77 -22.53
C ARG A 214 0.21 -7.72 -22.89
N HIS A 215 -0.39 -6.53 -23.00
CA HIS A 215 -1.82 -6.36 -23.31
C HIS A 215 -2.05 -5.85 -24.75
N ASN A 216 -1.11 -6.14 -25.66
CA ASN A 216 -1.26 -5.90 -27.10
C ASN A 216 -2.10 -6.99 -27.77
#